data_AF-L7U9N3-F1
#
_entry.id   AF-L7U9N3-F1
#
_cell.length_a   1.000
_cell.length_b   1.000
_cell.length_c   1.000
_cell.angle_alpha   90.00
_cell.angle_beta   90.00
_cell.angle_gamma   90.00
#
_symmetry.space_group_name_H-M   'P 1'
#
loop_
_entity.id
_entity.type
_entity.pdbx_description
1 polymer ?
#
loop_
_entity_poly.entity_id
_entity_poly.type
_entity_poly.pdbx_seq_one_letter_code
_entity_poly.pdbx_strand_id
1 'polypeptide(L)'
;MSTATTRDEVTEQWAAVLREMRALLARDPRTKPDLRVWTDDAISLSRRITQSPEVSDKVDEVAWHSLADADIRVKDSEYAELQRTSFEEWLHEEEQRLAEG
;
A
#
# COMPACT_ATOMS: atom_id res chain seq x y z
N MET A 1 -10.62 -24.64 13.25
CA MET A 1 -11.12 -23.62 14.18
C MET A 1 -10.28 -22.37 13.91
N SER A 2 -10.82 -21.36 13.23
CA SER A 2 -10.12 -20.07 13.12
C SER A 2 -10.20 -19.39 14.48
N THR A 3 -9.06 -19.15 15.11
CA THR A 3 -8.94 -18.22 16.22
C THR A 3 -9.30 -16.83 15.68
N ALA A 4 -10.22 -16.14 16.34
CA ALA A 4 -10.50 -14.75 16.01
C ALA A 4 -9.19 -13.94 16.18
N THR A 5 -8.76 -13.25 15.12
CA THR A 5 -7.61 -12.36 15.17
C THR A 5 -7.88 -11.29 16.22
N THR A 6 -6.94 -11.08 17.12
CA THR A 6 -7.08 -10.08 18.18
C THR A 6 -6.93 -8.67 17.60
N ARG A 7 -7.49 -7.67 18.30
CA ARG A 7 -7.32 -6.26 17.91
C ARG A 7 -5.84 -5.89 17.80
N ASP A 8 -5.00 -6.37 18.72
CA ASP A 8 -3.57 -6.06 18.74
C ASP A 8 -2.85 -6.66 17.53
N GLU A 9 -3.18 -7.91 17.17
CA GLU A 9 -2.64 -8.55 15.96
C GLU A 9 -3.04 -7.81 14.68
N VAL A 10 -4.30 -7.35 14.57
CA VAL A 10 -4.74 -6.55 13.42
C VAL A 10 -3.99 -5.22 13.36
N THR A 11 -3.79 -4.56 14.51
CA THR A 11 -3.02 -3.31 14.59
C THR A 11 -1.57 -3.50 14.18
N GLU A 12 -0.91 -4.56 14.63
CA GLU A 12 0.47 -4.88 14.23
C GLU A 12 0.59 -5.20 12.73
N GLN A 13 -0.36 -5.97 12.19
CA GLN A 13 -0.43 -6.26 10.76
C GLN A 13 -0.66 -4.99 9.95
N TRP A 14 -1.55 -4.11 10.40
CA TRP A 14 -1.79 -2.84 9.75
C TRP A 14 -0.56 -1.95 9.74
N ALA A 15 0.15 -1.85 10.87
CA ALA A 15 1.41 -1.14 10.97
C ALA A 15 2.47 -1.69 10.01
N ALA A 16 2.54 -3.00 9.83
CA ALA A 16 3.44 -3.62 8.86
C ALA A 16 3.08 -3.26 7.42
N VAL A 17 1.79 -3.32 7.07
CA VAL A 17 1.31 -2.92 5.73
C VAL A 17 1.66 -1.47 5.41
N LEU A 18 1.40 -0.53 6.34
CA LEU A 18 1.73 0.89 6.13
C LEU A 18 3.23 1.11 5.91
N ARG A 19 4.10 0.44 6.69
CA ARG A 19 5.56 0.52 6.49
C ARG A 19 5.98 0.01 5.12
N GLU A 20 5.37 -1.06 4.64
CA GLU A 20 5.68 -1.62 3.32
C GLU A 20 5.18 -0.73 2.18
N MET A 21 3.98 -0.16 2.31
CA MET A 21 3.46 0.87 1.39
C MET A 21 4.40 2.08 1.31
N ARG A 22 4.90 2.55 2.46
CA ARG A 22 5.87 3.65 2.54
C ARG A 22 7.17 3.31 1.82
N ALA A 23 7.67 2.08 2.01
CA ALA A 23 8.87 1.60 1.32
C ALA A 23 8.67 1.51 -0.21
N LEU A 24 7.50 1.05 -0.67
CA LEU A 24 7.15 1.04 -2.10
C LEU A 24 7.10 2.45 -2.67
N LEU A 25 6.46 3.39 -1.97
CA LEU A 25 6.36 4.79 -2.38
C LEU A 25 7.75 5.45 -2.54
N ALA A 26 8.69 5.13 -1.65
CA ALA A 26 10.03 5.71 -1.66
C ALA A 26 10.91 5.26 -2.85
N ARG A 27 10.61 4.12 -3.50
CA ARG A 27 11.47 3.53 -4.54
C ARG A 27 11.30 4.12 -5.95
N ASP A 28 10.29 4.95 -6.19
CA ASP A 28 10.02 5.70 -7.44
C ASP A 28 10.64 5.08 -8.72
N PRO A 29 10.11 3.95 -9.23
CA PRO A 29 10.78 3.19 -10.30
C PRO A 29 10.78 3.97 -11.63
N ARG A 30 11.97 4.29 -12.15
CA ARG A 30 12.14 5.04 -13.41
C ARG A 30 12.60 4.20 -14.60
N THR A 31 12.86 2.91 -14.37
CA THR A 31 13.30 1.97 -15.42
C THR A 31 12.38 0.75 -15.46
N LYS A 32 12.35 0.04 -16.61
CA LYS A 32 11.56 -1.19 -16.75
C LYS A 32 11.94 -2.28 -15.73
N PRO A 33 13.24 -2.54 -15.46
CA PRO A 33 13.62 -3.49 -14.41
C PRO A 33 13.13 -3.07 -13.02
N ASP A 34 13.28 -1.80 -12.66
CA ASP A 34 12.84 -1.29 -11.36
C ASP A 34 11.32 -1.36 -11.24
N LEU A 35 10.60 -1.06 -12.32
CA LEU A 35 9.15 -1.17 -12.38
C LEU A 35 8.70 -2.60 -12.15
N ARG A 36 9.37 -3.59 -12.77
CA ARG A 36 9.04 -5.01 -12.57
C ARG A 36 9.17 -5.40 -11.10
N VAL A 37 10.30 -5.06 -10.47
CA VAL A 37 10.52 -5.38 -9.05
C VAL A 37 9.46 -4.70 -8.18
N TRP A 38 9.17 -3.43 -8.46
CA TRP A 38 8.13 -2.68 -7.76
C TRP A 38 6.75 -3.34 -7.90
N THR A 39 6.38 -3.76 -9.10
CA THR A 39 5.11 -4.45 -9.38
C THR A 39 5.03 -5.79 -8.67
N ASP A 40 6.10 -6.59 -8.69
CA ASP A 40 6.14 -7.88 -8.00
C ASP A 40 5.96 -7.70 -6.47
N ASP A 41 6.62 -6.69 -5.90
CA ASP A 41 6.50 -6.33 -4.48
C ASP A 41 5.07 -5.83 -4.15
N ALA A 42 4.49 -4.97 -4.99
CA ALA A 42 3.13 -4.48 -4.83
C ALA A 42 2.09 -5.61 -4.91
N ILE A 43 2.23 -6.55 -5.85
CA ILE A 43 1.36 -7.73 -5.95
C ILE A 43 1.48 -8.60 -4.70
N SER A 44 2.70 -8.81 -4.21
CA SER A 44 2.96 -9.58 -2.99
C SER A 44 2.30 -8.96 -1.76
N LEU A 45 2.38 -7.63 -1.64
CA LEU A 45 1.69 -6.86 -0.60
C LEU A 45 0.17 -6.97 -0.73
N SER A 46 -0.40 -6.71 -1.92
CA SER A 46 -1.83 -6.81 -2.17
C SER A 46 -2.38 -8.19 -1.80
N ARG A 47 -1.67 -9.27 -2.16
CA ARG A 47 -2.07 -10.63 -1.79
C ARG A 47 -2.13 -10.82 -0.27
N ARG A 48 -1.14 -10.35 0.47
CA ARG A 48 -1.13 -10.45 1.94
C ARG A 48 -2.26 -9.64 2.56
N ILE A 49 -2.51 -8.43 2.09
CA ILE A 49 -3.64 -7.61 2.54
C ILE A 49 -4.95 -8.37 2.33
N THR A 50 -5.19 -8.93 1.14
CA THR A 50 -6.44 -9.67 0.84
C THR A 50 -6.63 -10.96 1.64
N GLN A 51 -5.56 -11.49 2.25
CA GLN A 51 -5.64 -12.67 3.12
C GLN A 51 -6.10 -12.33 4.55
N SER A 52 -6.12 -11.07 4.93
CA SER A 52 -6.70 -10.59 6.19
C SER A 52 -7.86 -9.61 5.89
N PRO A 53 -9.12 -10.07 5.99
CA PRO A 53 -10.28 -9.20 5.76
C PRO A 53 -10.25 -7.92 6.59
N GLU A 54 -9.85 -8.01 7.86
CA GLU A 54 -9.80 -6.87 8.79
C GLU A 54 -8.76 -5.82 8.40
N VAL A 55 -7.66 -6.24 7.76
CA VAL A 55 -6.64 -5.34 7.20
C VAL A 55 -7.09 -4.81 5.85
N SER A 56 -7.68 -5.66 5.01
CA SER A 56 -8.20 -5.30 3.69
C SER A 56 -9.27 -4.21 3.76
N ASP A 57 -10.16 -4.28 4.75
CA ASP A 57 -11.24 -3.29 4.97
C ASP A 57 -10.72 -1.90 5.37
N LYS A 58 -9.43 -1.79 5.77
CA LYS A 58 -8.78 -0.51 6.10
C LYS A 58 -8.13 0.16 4.89
N VAL A 59 -7.95 -0.57 3.78
CA VAL A 59 -7.26 -0.04 2.61
C VAL A 59 -8.25 0.67 1.70
N ASP A 60 -8.08 1.98 1.58
CA ASP A 60 -8.89 2.83 0.71
C ASP A 60 -8.63 2.53 -0.79
N GLU A 61 -9.60 2.88 -1.63
CA GLU A 61 -9.50 2.78 -3.09
C GLU A 61 -8.25 3.49 -3.65
N VAL A 62 -7.86 4.65 -3.09
CA VAL A 62 -6.63 5.36 -3.51
C VAL A 62 -5.38 4.50 -3.37
N ALA A 63 -5.28 3.74 -2.27
CA ALA A 63 -4.16 2.85 -2.01
C ALA A 63 -4.19 1.63 -2.95
N TRP A 64 -5.37 1.09 -3.22
CA TRP A 64 -5.53 0.00 -4.18
C TRP A 64 -5.10 0.40 -5.59
N HIS A 65 -5.54 1.58 -6.07
CA HIS A 65 -5.13 2.10 -7.37
C HIS A 65 -3.61 2.32 -7.43
N SER A 66 -3.02 2.92 -6.39
CA SER A 66 -1.57 3.11 -6.32
C SER A 66 -0.79 1.81 -6.47
N LEU A 67 -1.23 0.72 -5.83
CA LEU A 67 -0.62 -0.61 -5.87
C LEU A 67 -0.86 -1.36 -7.19
N ALA A 68 -2.01 -1.15 -7.83
CA ALA A 68 -2.38 -1.84 -9.06
C ALA A 68 -1.78 -1.18 -10.32
N ASP A 69 -1.74 0.15 -10.36
CA ASP A 69 -1.42 0.94 -11.55
C ASP A 69 0.08 1.24 -11.67
N ALA A 70 0.91 0.21 -11.53
CA ALA A 70 2.36 0.35 -11.67
C ALA A 70 2.75 0.97 -13.02
N ASP A 71 2.10 0.54 -14.10
CA ASP A 71 2.39 0.95 -15.46
C ASP A 71 2.06 2.40 -15.77
N ILE A 72 1.14 3.02 -15.02
CA ILE A 72 0.82 4.44 -15.16
C ILE A 72 2.04 5.33 -14.89
N ARG A 73 2.95 4.91 -14.00
CA ARG A 73 4.24 5.59 -13.72
C ARG A 73 5.12 5.80 -14.96
N VAL A 74 4.89 5.01 -16.01
CA VAL A 74 5.62 5.12 -17.28
C VAL A 74 4.74 5.63 -18.43
N LYS A 75 3.41 5.43 -18.34
CA LYS A 75 2.46 5.81 -19.41
C LYS A 75 1.99 7.25 -19.31
N ASP A 76 1.82 7.77 -18.09
CA ASP A 76 1.28 9.10 -17.83
C ASP A 76 1.94 9.67 -16.56
N SER A 77 2.97 10.49 -16.74
CA SER A 77 3.74 11.05 -15.64
C SER A 77 2.94 12.05 -14.80
N GLU A 78 2.05 12.83 -15.43
CA GLU A 78 1.23 13.81 -14.71
C GLU A 78 0.23 13.10 -13.80
N TYR A 79 -0.45 12.07 -14.33
CA TYR A 79 -1.34 11.26 -13.51
C TYR A 79 -0.58 10.48 -12.44
N ALA A 80 0.61 9.96 -12.75
CA ALA A 80 1.44 9.26 -11.77
C ALA A 80 1.83 10.15 -10.59
N GLU A 81 2.13 11.43 -10.82
CA GLU A 81 2.41 12.41 -9.77
C GLU A 81 1.16 12.69 -8.92
N LEU A 82 -0.02 12.83 -9.54
CA LEU A 82 -1.29 12.99 -8.83
C LEU A 82 -1.59 11.76 -7.95
N GLN A 83 -1.52 10.56 -8.52
CA GLN A 83 -1.73 9.31 -7.80
C GLN A 83 -0.73 9.16 -6.64
N ARG A 84 0.55 9.49 -6.87
CA ARG A 84 1.59 9.48 -5.84
C ARG A 84 1.23 10.42 -4.68
N THR A 85 0.81 11.64 -4.99
CA THR A 85 0.47 12.67 -3.99
C THR A 85 -0.71 12.22 -3.14
N SER A 86 -1.81 11.80 -3.77
CA SER A 86 -2.99 11.32 -3.04
C SER A 86 -2.69 10.08 -2.19
N PHE A 87 -1.86 9.16 -2.70
CA PHE A 87 -1.44 8.00 -1.94
C PHE A 87 -0.54 8.37 -0.75
N GLU A 88 0.36 9.34 -0.92
CA GLU A 88 1.23 9.83 0.16
C GLU A 88 0.44 10.51 1.29
N GLU A 89 -0.55 11.33 0.92
CA GLU A 89 -1.48 11.99 1.85
C GLU A 89 -2.28 10.96 2.64
N TRP A 90 -2.95 10.03 1.95
CA TRP A 90 -3.69 8.95 2.59
C TRP A 90 -2.79 8.13 3.54
N LEU A 91 -1.58 7.78 3.10
CA LEU A 91 -0.65 7.00 3.90
C LEU A 91 -0.21 7.74 5.16
N HIS A 92 -0.02 9.07 5.06
CA HIS A 92 0.27 9.90 6.23
C HIS A 92 -0.89 9.93 7.23
N GLU A 93 -2.13 10.07 6.75
CA GLU A 93 -3.32 10.07 7.61
C GLU A 93 -3.52 8.75 8.35
N GLU A 94 -3.28 7.62 7.67
CA GLU A 94 -3.38 6.30 8.29
C GLU A 94 -2.27 6.07 9.33
N GLU A 95 -1.06 6.54 9.06
CA GLU A 95 0.05 6.49 10.03
C GLU A 95 -0.25 7.33 11.28
N GLN A 96 -0.85 8.51 11.13
CA GLN A 96 -1.30 9.32 12.27
C GLN A 96 -2.41 8.62 13.05
N ARG A 97 -3.44 8.11 12.36
CA ARG A 97 -4.53 7.36 13.01
C ARG A 97 -4.04 6.14 13.78
N LEU A 98 -3.03 5.45 13.26
CA LEU A 98 -2.39 4.33 13.95
C LEU A 98 -1.61 4.78 15.20
N ALA A 99 -0.95 5.94 15.15
CA ALA A 99 -0.18 6.48 16.28
C ALA A 99 -1.06 7.03 17.41
N GLU A 100 -2.27 7.49 17.06
CA GLU A 100 -3.27 8.03 18.01
C GLU A 100 -4.20 6.95 18.60
N GLY A 101 -4.19 5.74 18.04
CA GLY A 101 -5.07 4.61 18.38
C GLY A 101 -4.53 3.64 19.43
#